data_AF-A0A838EXT7-F1
#
_entry.id   AF-A0A838EXT7-F1
#
_cell.length_a   1.000
_cell.length_b   1.000
_cell.length_c   1.000
_cell.angle_alpha   90.00
_cell.angle_beta   90.00
_cell.angle_gamma   90.00
#
_symmetry.space_group_name_H-M   'P 1'
#
loop_
_entity.id
_entity.type
_entity.pdbx_description
1 polymer ?
#
loop_
_entity_poly.entity_id
_entity_poly.type
_entity_poly.pdbx_seq_one_letter_code
_entity_poly.pdbx_strand_id
1 'polypeptide(L)'
;MSSLTLIYHFQSSQNHGEDFQPASYKMVYFFNDEGFVDSKVLLELLKAYPDSNYQDKIFLNLDDLKAYAQRVAEELGAPQVRLISVQDYNIGIDGAKDIKSYKELFNKYGEALINEQAAKKKGLFGKIFG
;
A
#
# COMPACT_ATOMS: atom_id res chain seq x y z
N MET A 1 -7.39 -7.48 -12.69
CA MET A 1 -7.10 -6.85 -11.38
C MET A 1 -7.14 -5.34 -11.52
N SER A 2 -7.90 -4.65 -10.67
CA SER A 2 -7.85 -3.18 -10.54
C SER A 2 -6.57 -2.74 -9.80
N SER A 3 -6.34 -1.42 -9.70
CA SER A 3 -5.23 -0.90 -8.89
C SER A 3 -5.47 -1.20 -7.41
N LEU A 4 -4.38 -1.40 -6.65
CA LEU A 4 -4.48 -1.51 -5.20
C LEU A 4 -4.26 -0.16 -4.53
N THR A 5 -4.77 -0.02 -3.31
CA THR A 5 -4.51 1.11 -2.41
C THR A 5 -4.09 0.59 -1.04
N LEU A 6 -3.06 1.22 -0.49
CA LEU A 6 -2.50 0.99 0.83
C LEU A 6 -2.59 2.30 1.63
N ILE A 7 -3.31 2.27 2.76
CA ILE A 7 -3.32 3.35 3.74
C ILE A 7 -2.35 2.97 4.88
N TYR A 8 -1.43 3.86 5.22
CA TYR A 8 -0.47 3.64 6.29
C TYR A 8 -0.43 4.79 7.30
N HIS A 9 -0.05 4.50 8.54
CA HIS A 9 0.11 5.48 9.60
C HIS A 9 1.59 5.57 9.99
N PHE A 10 2.19 6.75 9.86
CA PHE A 10 3.51 7.03 10.43
C PHE A 10 3.38 7.23 11.94
N GLN A 11 4.12 6.44 12.71
CA GLN A 11 4.21 6.53 14.16
C GLN A 11 5.57 7.12 14.51
N SER A 12 5.57 8.32 15.11
CA SER A 12 6.81 8.93 15.61
C SER A 12 7.41 8.07 16.74
N SER A 13 8.73 8.16 16.91
CA SER A 13 9.42 7.44 17.99
C SER A 13 8.91 7.91 19.36
N GLN A 14 8.70 6.97 20.27
CA GLN A 14 8.22 7.26 21.63
C GLN A 14 9.14 6.66 22.67
N ASN A 15 9.37 7.40 23.75
CA ASN A 15 10.02 6.90 24.96
C ASN A 15 8.95 6.66 26.01
N HIS A 16 8.77 5.40 26.41
CA HIS A 16 7.90 5.01 27.53
C HIS A 16 8.76 4.46 28.67
N GLY A 17 9.30 5.36 29.49
CA GLY A 17 10.23 4.98 30.55
C GLY A 17 11.58 4.50 29.98
N GLU A 18 11.95 3.25 30.22
CA GLU A 18 13.17 2.62 29.68
C GLU A 18 12.97 2.04 28.27
N ASP A 19 11.73 1.93 27.79
CA ASP A 19 11.44 1.34 26.48
C ASP A 19 11.44 2.41 25.38
N PHE A 20 12.39 2.26 24.45
CA PHE A 20 12.43 3.03 23.20
C PHE A 20 11.63 2.33 22.11
N GLN A 21 10.61 3.02 21.59
CA GLN A 21 9.92 2.60 20.37
C GLN A 21 10.43 3.44 19.19
N PRO A 22 11.10 2.85 18.19
CA PRO A 22 11.54 3.57 17.01
C PRO A 22 10.35 4.10 16.20
N ALA A 23 10.62 5.12 15.39
CA ALA A 23 9.65 5.55 14.40
C ALA A 23 9.32 4.39 13.45
N SER A 24 8.06 4.30 13.04
CA SER A 24 7.59 3.16 12.25
C SER A 24 6.39 3.50 11.37
N TYR A 25 6.06 2.59 10.46
CA TYR A 25 5.01 2.71 9.47
C TYR A 25 4.06 1.53 9.62
N LYS A 26 2.86 1.79 10.13
CA LYS A 26 1.84 0.77 10.33
C LYS A 26 0.90 0.72 9.13
N MET A 27 0.75 -0.46 8.53
CA MET A 27 -0.29 -0.69 7.53
C MET A 27 -1.67 -0.69 8.19
N VAL A 28 -2.56 0.17 7.73
CA VAL A 28 -3.94 0.30 8.25
C VAL A 28 -4.90 -0.48 7.35
N TYR A 29 -4.91 -0.18 6.05
CA TYR A 29 -5.80 -0.83 5.08
C TYR A 29 -5.06 -1.17 3.78
N PHE A 30 -5.40 -2.30 3.19
CA PHE A 30 -4.96 -2.70 1.86
C PHE A 30 -6.17 -3.21 1.08
N PHE A 31 -6.54 -2.55 0.00
CA PHE A 31 -7.81 -2.82 -0.70
C PHE A 31 -7.73 -2.46 -2.19
N ASN A 32 -8.77 -2.86 -2.92
CA ASN A 32 -9.02 -2.51 -4.30
C ASN A 32 -10.52 -2.17 -4.49
N ASP A 33 -11.00 -2.03 -5.72
CA ASP A 33 -12.41 -1.71 -6.00
C ASP A 33 -13.38 -2.84 -5.62
N GLU A 34 -12.87 -4.06 -5.43
CA GLU A 34 -13.64 -5.26 -5.05
C GLU A 34 -13.68 -5.46 -3.53
N GLY A 35 -12.83 -4.76 -2.77
CA GLY A 35 -12.78 -4.82 -1.31
C GLY A 35 -11.37 -4.97 -0.75
N PHE A 36 -11.28 -5.44 0.50
CA PHE A 36 -10.01 -5.64 1.18
C PHE A 36 -9.22 -6.81 0.59
N VAL A 37 -7.90 -6.66 0.52
CA VAL A 37 -7.00 -7.78 0.21
C VAL A 37 -7.06 -8.79 1.35
N ASP A 38 -7.13 -10.08 1.02
CA ASP A 38 -7.19 -11.15 2.02
C ASP A 38 -5.98 -11.08 2.95
N SER A 39 -6.28 -10.99 4.24
CA SER A 39 -5.30 -11.02 5.32
C SER A 39 -4.30 -12.19 5.23
N LYS A 40 -4.73 -13.36 4.76
CA LYS A 40 -3.85 -14.53 4.60
C LYS A 40 -2.78 -14.28 3.55
N VAL A 41 -3.13 -13.65 2.43
CA VAL A 41 -2.17 -13.29 1.37
C VAL A 41 -1.19 -12.25 1.90
N LEU A 42 -1.70 -11.22 2.60
CA LEU A 42 -0.86 -10.17 3.18
C LEU A 42 0.15 -10.76 4.17
N LEU A 43 -0.32 -11.63 5.06
CA LEU A 43 0.50 -12.28 6.07
C LEU A 43 1.49 -13.27 5.44
N GLU A 44 1.12 -14.03 4.41
CA GLU A 44 2.07 -14.94 3.77
C GLU A 44 3.25 -14.20 3.15
N LEU A 45 2.97 -13.11 2.42
CA LEU A 45 4.00 -12.28 1.79
C LEU A 45 4.87 -11.53 2.81
N LEU A 46 4.30 -11.20 3.97
CA LEU A 46 5.02 -10.48 5.02
C LEU A 46 6.14 -11.33 5.65
N LYS A 47 6.05 -12.67 5.57
CA LYS A 47 7.10 -13.59 6.06
C LYS A 47 8.46 -13.36 5.39
N ALA A 48 8.48 -12.77 4.20
CA ALA A 48 9.71 -12.42 3.49
C ALA A 48 10.45 -11.19 4.08
N TYR A 49 9.84 -10.49 5.05
CA TYR A 49 10.35 -9.27 5.67
C TYR A 49 10.66 -9.54 7.16
N PRO A 50 11.87 -10.00 7.50
CA PRO A 50 12.21 -10.47 8.85
C PRO A 50 12.17 -9.37 9.92
N ASP A 51 12.36 -8.11 9.52
CA ASP A 51 12.32 -6.93 10.42
C ASP A 51 10.91 -6.34 10.59
N SER A 52 9.89 -6.98 10.02
CA SER A 52 8.50 -6.57 10.21
C SER A 52 7.90 -7.23 11.45
N ASN A 53 7.12 -6.47 12.24
CA ASN A 53 6.27 -7.10 13.25
C ASN A 53 5.08 -7.72 12.53
N TYR A 54 5.16 -9.04 12.33
CA TYR A 54 4.21 -9.85 11.60
C TYR A 54 2.75 -9.71 12.08
N GLN A 55 2.56 -9.56 13.39
CA GLN A 55 1.21 -9.47 13.98
C GLN A 55 0.60 -8.08 13.76
N ASP A 56 1.42 -7.04 13.84
CA ASP A 56 0.95 -5.66 13.81
C ASP A 56 1.07 -4.97 12.45
N LYS A 57 1.69 -5.63 11.46
CA LYS A 57 1.95 -5.11 10.10
C LYS A 57 2.69 -3.77 10.14
N ILE A 58 3.74 -3.73 10.95
CA ILE A 58 4.58 -2.55 11.19
C ILE A 58 5.93 -2.73 10.49
N PHE A 59 6.37 -1.67 9.82
CA PHE A 59 7.66 -1.56 9.13
C PHE A 59 8.48 -0.45 9.77
N LEU A 60 9.80 -0.64 9.92
CA LEU A 60 10.68 0.37 10.53
C LEU A 60 11.05 1.51 9.58
N ASN A 61 10.95 1.28 8.27
CA ASN A 61 11.21 2.28 7.26
C ASN A 61 10.16 2.23 6.16
N LEU A 62 10.02 3.35 5.44
CA LEU A 62 9.03 3.51 4.39
C LEU A 62 9.38 2.67 3.15
N ASP A 63 10.66 2.45 2.87
CA ASP A 63 11.11 1.72 1.69
C ASP A 63 10.73 0.24 1.76
N ASP A 64 10.77 -0.38 2.95
CA ASP A 64 10.31 -1.75 3.18
C ASP A 64 8.79 -1.85 3.01
N LEU A 65 8.03 -0.87 3.51
CA LEU A 65 6.59 -0.80 3.28
C LEU A 65 6.28 -0.70 1.78
N LYS A 66 7.03 0.14 1.04
CA LYS A 66 6.90 0.29 -0.41
C LYS A 66 7.26 -0.99 -1.16
N ALA A 67 8.36 -1.63 -0.80
CA ALA A 67 8.80 -2.90 -1.37
C ALA A 67 7.76 -4.00 -1.13
N TYR A 68 7.22 -4.08 0.09
CA TYR A 68 6.15 -5.00 0.44
C TYR A 68 4.87 -4.73 -0.37
N ALA A 69 4.44 -3.46 -0.45
CA ALA A 69 3.26 -3.08 -1.21
C ALA A 69 3.41 -3.45 -2.71
N GLN A 70 4.59 -3.21 -3.27
CA GLN A 70 4.94 -3.59 -4.63
C GLN A 70 4.88 -5.12 -4.81
N ARG A 71 5.42 -5.89 -3.86
CA ARG A 71 5.38 -7.35 -3.89
C ARG A 71 3.95 -7.90 -3.87
N VAL A 72 3.06 -7.30 -3.06
CA VAL A 72 1.63 -7.64 -3.07
C VAL A 72 0.99 -7.32 -4.42
N ALA A 73 1.33 -6.18 -5.04
CA ALA A 73 0.85 -5.84 -6.38
C ALA A 73 1.33 -6.82 -7.45
N GLU A 74 2.57 -7.31 -7.35
CA GLU A 74 3.12 -8.35 -8.22
C GLU A 74 2.38 -9.68 -8.08
N GLU A 75 2.21 -10.15 -6.84
CA GLU A 75 1.53 -11.42 -6.53
C GLU A 75 0.09 -11.43 -7.05
N LEU A 76 -0.64 -10.32 -6.85
CA LEU A 76 -2.03 -10.19 -7.28
C LEU A 76 -2.19 -9.77 -8.74
N GLY A 77 -1.09 -9.53 -9.46
CA GLY A 77 -1.13 -9.04 -10.84
C GLY A 77 -1.82 -7.67 -10.98
N ALA A 78 -1.79 -6.86 -9.92
CA ALA A 78 -2.29 -5.49 -9.96
C ALA A 78 -1.33 -4.60 -10.75
N PRO A 79 -1.83 -3.67 -11.60
CA PRO A 79 -0.97 -2.83 -12.44
C PRO A 79 -0.17 -1.79 -11.64
N GLN A 80 -0.63 -1.44 -10.44
CA GLN A 80 0.03 -0.52 -9.52
C GLN A 80 -0.56 -0.68 -8.12
N VAL A 81 0.17 -0.15 -7.13
CA VAL A 81 -0.33 0.12 -5.78
C VAL A 81 -0.15 1.60 -5.46
N ARG A 82 -1.18 2.22 -4.87
CA ARG A 82 -1.12 3.59 -4.36
C ARG A 82 -0.92 3.59 -2.86
N LEU A 83 0.08 4.30 -2.36
CA LEU A 83 0.34 4.47 -0.93
C LEU A 83 -0.12 5.86 -0.50
N ILE A 84 -0.92 5.92 0.57
CA ILE A 84 -1.38 7.18 1.15
C ILE A 84 -1.22 7.14 2.66
N SER A 85 -0.68 8.22 3.24
CA SER A 85 -0.60 8.34 4.69
C SER A 85 -1.99 8.61 5.28
N VAL A 86 -2.23 8.24 6.54
CA VAL A 86 -3.47 8.61 7.26
C VAL A 86 -3.65 10.14 7.30
N GLN A 87 -2.56 10.89 7.42
CA GLN A 87 -2.61 12.35 7.43
C GLN A 87 -3.14 12.90 6.09
N ASP A 88 -2.58 12.42 4.97
CA ASP A 88 -3.00 12.86 3.63
C ASP A 88 -4.40 12.37 3.28
N TYR A 89 -4.75 11.16 3.72
CA TYR A 89 -6.11 10.62 3.59
C TYR A 89 -7.14 11.51 4.29
N ASN A 90 -6.87 11.93 5.54
CA ASN A 90 -7.76 12.80 6.29
C ASN A 90 -7.90 14.18 5.62
N ILE A 91 -6.79 14.78 5.16
CA ILE A 91 -6.83 16.03 4.37
C ILE A 91 -7.70 15.87 3.11
N GLY A 92 -7.54 14.74 2.42
CA GLY A 92 -8.29 14.42 1.20
C GLY A 92 -9.79 14.25 1.46
N ILE A 93 -10.15 13.55 2.55
CA ILE A 93 -11.54 13.36 2.97
C ILE A 93 -12.20 14.68 3.36
N ASP A 94 -11.53 15.51 4.16
CA ASP A 94 -12.10 16.79 4.61
C ASP A 94 -12.39 17.73 3.44
N GLY A 95 -11.64 17.58 2.34
CA GLY A 95 -11.87 18.31 1.08
C GLY A 95 -12.85 17.66 0.12
N ALA A 96 -13.26 16.41 0.33
CA ALA A 96 -14.14 15.68 -0.58
C ALA A 96 -15.60 16.10 -0.41
N LYS A 97 -16.27 16.46 -1.52
CA LYS A 97 -17.66 16.93 -1.53
C LYS A 97 -18.63 15.89 -2.09
N ASP A 98 -18.11 14.85 -2.72
CA ASP A 98 -18.87 13.78 -3.36
C ASP A 98 -17.98 12.52 -3.53
N ILE A 99 -18.58 11.43 -4.02
CA ILE A 99 -17.87 10.16 -4.26
C ILE A 99 -16.77 10.32 -5.32
N LYS A 100 -16.94 11.24 -6.27
CA LYS A 100 -15.96 11.44 -7.35
C LYS A 100 -14.67 12.07 -6.78
N SER A 101 -14.80 13.17 -6.04
CA SER A 101 -13.72 13.85 -5.34
C SER A 101 -13.06 12.94 -4.30
N TYR A 102 -13.83 12.07 -3.64
CA TYR A 102 -13.27 11.01 -2.80
C TYR A 102 -12.35 10.07 -3.61
N LYS A 103 -12.77 9.57 -4.77
CA LYS A 103 -11.92 8.70 -5.60
C LYS A 103 -10.68 9.43 -6.13
N GLU A 104 -10.79 10.71 -6.43
CA GLU A 104 -9.68 11.53 -6.91
C GLU A 104 -8.59 11.77 -5.85
N LEU A 105 -8.93 11.71 -4.54
CA LEU A 105 -7.96 11.92 -3.47
C LEU A 105 -6.78 10.95 -3.57
N PHE A 106 -7.03 9.68 -3.91
CA PHE A 106 -5.98 8.67 -4.01
C PHE A 106 -5.01 8.97 -5.16
N ASN A 107 -5.48 9.61 -6.23
CA ASN A 107 -4.62 10.04 -7.33
C ASN A 107 -3.84 11.31 -6.99
N LYS A 108 -4.44 12.21 -6.19
CA LYS A 108 -3.86 13.51 -5.83
C LYS A 108 -2.80 13.41 -4.73
N TYR A 109 -3.08 12.61 -3.71
CA TYR A 109 -2.28 12.51 -2.49
C TYR A 109 -1.51 11.20 -2.37
N GLY A 110 -1.92 10.15 -3.11
CA GLY A 110 -1.26 8.86 -3.06
C GLY A 110 -0.04 8.78 -3.96
N GLU A 111 1.05 8.23 -3.45
CA GLU A 111 2.22 7.84 -4.24
C GLU A 111 1.91 6.55 -5.02
N ALA A 112 2.09 6.57 -6.34
CA ALA A 112 1.87 5.40 -7.18
C ALA A 112 3.17 4.61 -7.39
N LEU A 113 3.16 3.34 -7.02
CA LEU A 113 4.20 2.38 -7.40
C LEU A 113 3.68 1.53 -8.56
N ILE A 114 4.35 1.63 -9.70
CA ILE A 114 3.95 0.93 -10.92
C ILE A 114 4.48 -0.50 -10.90
N ASN A 115 3.60 -1.47 -11.18
CA ASN A 115 3.99 -2.85 -11.40
C ASN A 115 4.48 -3.05 -12.83
N GLU A 116 5.79 -2.92 -13.02
CA GLU A 116 6.45 -3.14 -14.32
C GLU A 116 6.20 -4.54 -14.89
N GLN A 117 6.07 -5.56 -14.04
CA GLN A 117 5.83 -6.93 -14.51
C GLN A 117 4.44 -7.07 -15.14
N ALA A 118 3.43 -6.43 -14.53
CA ALA A 118 2.08 -6.37 -15.09
C ALA A 118 2.03 -5.52 -16.38
N ALA A 119 2.80 -4.43 -16.46
CA ALA A 119 2.88 -3.59 -17.65
C ALA A 119 3.48 -4.36 -18.85
N LYS A 120 4.57 -5.12 -18.63
CA LYS A 120 5.22 -5.93 -19.66
C LYS A 120 4.33 -7.06 -20.19
N LYS A 121 3.58 -7.74 -19.32
CA LYS A 121 2.61 -8.78 -19.73
C LYS A 121 1.57 -8.23 -20.71
N LYS A 122 1.01 -7.03 -20.50
CA LYS A 122 0.03 -6.44 -21.43
C LYS A 122 0.61 -6.13 -22.83
N GLY A 123 1.86 -5.67 -22.91
CA GLY A 123 2.51 -5.31 -24.18
C GLY A 123 2.85 -6.49 -25.10
N LEU A 124 3.06 -7.68 -24.52
CA LEU A 124 3.35 -8.91 -25.28
C LEU A 124 2.09 -9.51 -25.92
N PHE A 125 0.94 -9.52 -25.23
CA PHE A 125 -0.30 -10.05 -25.80
C PHE A 125 -0.86 -9.20 -26.95
N GLY A 126 -0.65 -7.88 -26.93
CA GLY A 126 -1.09 -6.99 -28.00
C GLY A 126 -0.36 -7.17 -29.34
N LYS A 127 0.79 -7.86 -29.37
CA LYS A 127 1.58 -8.09 -30.59
C LYS A 127 1.30 -9.43 -31.28
N ILE A 128 0.58 -10.35 -30.63
CA ILE A 128 0.36 -11.71 -31.13
C ILE A 128 -1.07 -11.89 -31.64
N PHE A 129 -1.97 -10.97 -31.27
CA PHE A 129 -3.38 -10.96 -31.69
C PHE A 129 -3.75 -9.69 -32.49
N GLY A 130 -2.75 -8.96 -33.01
CA GLY A 130 -2.91 -7.76 -33.85
C GLY A 130 -2.46 -8.01 -35.28
#